data_AF-A0A0C9NHD9-F1
#
_entry.id   AF-A0A0C9NHD9-F1
#
_cell.length_a   1.000
_cell.length_b   1.000
_cell.length_c   1.000
_cell.angle_alpha   90.00
_cell.angle_beta   90.00
_cell.angle_gamma   90.00
#
_symmetry.space_group_name_H-M   'P 1'
#
loop_
_entity.id
_entity.type
_entity.pdbx_description
1 polymer ?
#
loop_
_entity_poly.entity_id
_entity_poly.type
_entity_poly.pdbx_seq_one_letter_code
_entity_poly.pdbx_strand_id
1 'polypeptide(L)' 'MKRNPGFCPAEARDKRVTGTLRNGDRFGPPGWPADGRTGCRWSLTGHPHDIEFYEVLA' A
#
# COMPACT_ATOMS: atom_id res chain seq x y z
N MET A 1 -7.04 8.93 0.01
CA MET A 1 -5.65 8.42 -0.01
C MET A 1 -4.75 9.08 1.05
N LYS A 2 -4.07 8.28 1.87
CA LYS A 2 -3.08 8.67 2.90
C LYS A 2 -1.66 8.38 2.39
N ARG A 3 -0.65 9.12 2.85
CA ARG A 3 0.76 8.86 2.50
C ARG A 3 1.28 7.64 3.27
N ASN A 4 2.04 6.77 2.60
CA ASN A 4 2.65 5.61 3.24
C ASN A 4 3.65 6.04 4.34
N PRO A 5 3.46 5.63 5.61
CA PRO A 5 4.36 6.00 6.71
C PRO A 5 5.65 5.15 6.78
N GLY A 6 5.84 4.19 5.87
CA GLY A 6 7.00 3.29 5.85
C GLY A 6 6.78 1.97 6.59
N PHE A 7 5.58 1.73 7.11
CA PHE A 7 5.17 0.50 7.79
C PHE A 7 3.67 0.26 7.58
N CYS A 8 3.21 -0.99 7.76
CA CYS A 8 1.78 -1.30 7.65
C CYS A 8 1.00 -0.58 8.76
N PRO A 9 0.12 0.38 8.41
CA PRO A 9 -0.64 1.15 9.39
C PRO A 9 -1.74 0.26 10.01
N ALA A 10 -2.08 0.54 11.27
CA ALA A 10 -2.98 -0.32 12.05
C ALA A 10 -4.36 -0.48 11.40
N GLU A 11 -4.89 0.59 10.78
CA GLU A 11 -6.19 0.56 10.13
C GLU A 11 -6.27 -0.32 8.89
N ALA A 12 -5.12 -0.65 8.29
CA ALA A 12 -5.00 -1.44 7.07
C ALA A 12 -4.80 -2.94 7.35
N ARG A 13 -4.46 -3.33 8.58
CA ARG A 13 -4.25 -4.74 8.93
C ARG A 13 -5.47 -5.60 8.61
N ASP A 14 -5.21 -6.81 8.12
CA ASP A 14 -6.21 -7.80 7.68
C ASP A 14 -7.17 -7.30 6.57
N LYS A 15 -6.81 -6.22 5.87
CA LYS A 15 -7.63 -5.61 4.81
C LYS A 15 -6.87 -5.54 3.48
N ARG A 16 -7.55 -5.01 2.48
CA ARG A 16 -6.95 -4.66 1.18
C ARG A 16 -6.76 -3.16 1.05
N VAL A 17 -5.78 -2.77 0.25
CA VAL A 17 -5.50 -1.37 -0.06
C VAL A 17 -5.44 -1.14 -1.57
N THR A 18 -5.79 0.06 -2.01
CA THR A 18 -5.48 0.60 -3.34
C THR A 18 -4.57 1.81 -3.19
N GLY A 19 -3.95 2.29 -4.26
CA GLY A 19 -3.01 3.38 -4.13
C GLY A 19 -2.23 3.72 -5.38
N THR A 20 -1.21 4.55 -5.17
CA THR A 20 -0.21 4.91 -6.18
C THR A 20 1.18 4.55 -5.68
N LEU A 21 2.02 4.09 -6.60
CA LEU A 21 3.44 3.88 -6.40
C LEU A 21 4.20 5.17 -6.71
N ARG A 22 5.45 5.26 -6.26
CA ARG A 22 6.32 6.44 -6.45
C ARG A 22 6.58 6.78 -7.93
N ASN A 23 6.51 5.80 -8.82
CA ASN A 23 6.61 6.00 -10.27
C ASN A 23 5.32 6.51 -10.92
N GLY A 24 4.24 6.71 -10.15
CA GLY A 24 2.93 7.15 -10.63
C GLY A 24 1.97 6.01 -10.98
N ASP A 25 2.43 4.76 -11.00
CA ASP A 25 1.57 3.61 -11.29
C ASP A 25 0.49 3.46 -10.22
N ARG A 26 -0.72 3.10 -10.65
CA ARG A 26 -1.84 2.82 -9.75
C ARG A 26 -1.97 1.31 -9.53
N PHE A 27 -2.20 0.92 -8.28
CA PHE A 27 -2.71 -0.42 -7.95
C PHE A 27 -4.13 -0.29 -7.42
N GLY A 28 -5.04 -1.03 -8.05
CA GLY A 28 -6.49 -0.82 -7.94
C GLY A 28 -7.27 -2.13 -7.82
N PRO A 29 -8.61 -2.08 -7.96
CA PRO A 29 -9.52 -3.19 -7.64
C PRO A 29 -9.05 -4.54 -8.21
N PRO A 30 -9.02 -5.63 -7.40
CA PRO A 30 -9.62 -5.76 -6.07
C PRO A 30 -8.78 -5.18 -4.91
N GLY A 31 -7.71 -4.43 -5.19
CA GLY A 31 -6.75 -3.96 -4.20
C GLY A 31 -5.76 -5.06 -3.80
N TRP A 32 -4.67 -4.69 -3.16
CA TRP A 32 -3.63 -5.62 -2.68
C TRP A 32 -3.83 -5.90 -1.18
N PRO A 33 -3.56 -7.13 -0.69
CA PRO A 33 -3.56 -7.38 0.75
C PRO A 33 -2.58 -6.44 1.44
N ALA A 34 -3.02 -5.76 2.50
CA ALA A 34 -2.17 -4.84 3.24
C ALA A 34 -1.04 -5.59 3.96
N ASP A 35 -1.31 -6.78 4.47
CA ASP A 35 -0.40 -7.58 5.28
C ASP A 35 -0.48 -9.07 4.95
N GLY A 36 0.19 -9.88 5.78
CA GLY A 36 0.29 -11.32 5.58
C GLY A 36 1.37 -11.74 4.56
N ARG A 37 1.39 -13.04 4.25
CA ARG A 37 2.43 -13.65 3.40
C ARG A 37 2.48 -13.07 1.99
N THR A 38 1.35 -12.61 1.47
CA THR A 38 1.19 -12.01 0.14
C THR A 38 0.89 -10.51 0.23
N GLY A 39 1.22 -9.89 1.37
CA GLY A 39 0.92 -8.51 1.67
C GLY A 39 1.83 -7.51 0.98
N CYS A 40 1.36 -6.26 0.94
CA CYS A 40 2.12 -5.11 0.50
C CYS A 40 3.44 -4.96 1.27
N ARG A 41 4.50 -4.58 0.54
CA ARG A 41 5.73 -4.09 1.16
C ARG A 41 5.58 -2.60 1.45
N TRP A 42 5.52 -2.24 2.72
CA TRP A 42 5.31 -0.85 3.16
C TRP A 42 6.60 -0.04 3.31
N SER A 43 7.75 -0.69 3.48
CA SER A 43 9.02 0.00 3.71
C SER A 43 9.37 0.92 2.53
N LEU A 44 9.72 2.18 2.84
CA LEU A 44 10.20 3.14 1.85
C LEU A 44 11.70 2.92 1.63
N THR A 45 12.04 2.47 0.44
CA THR A 45 13.41 2.11 0.04
C THR A 45 13.99 3.08 -0.99
N GLY A 46 13.17 3.97 -1.53
CA GLY A 46 13.51 4.82 -2.68
C GLY A 46 13.26 4.13 -4.02
N HIS A 47 12.74 2.89 -4.03
CA HIS A 47 12.43 2.19 -5.28
C HIS A 47 11.20 2.81 -5.97
N PRO A 48 11.14 2.77 -7.32
CA PRO A 48 10.00 3.30 -8.08
C PRO A 48 8.65 2.65 -7.71
N HIS A 49 8.69 1.40 -7.23
CA HIS A 49 7.51 0.62 -6.83
C HIS A 49 7.18 0.71 -5.34
N ASP A 50 7.82 1.64 -4.61
CA ASP A 50 7.40 1.94 -3.24
C ASP A 50 5.98 2.50 -3.27
N ILE A 51 5.11 2.02 -2.37
CA ILE A 51 3.78 2.59 -2.17
C ILE A 51 3.96 4.03 -1.67
N GLU A 52 3.44 5.00 -2.42
CA GLU A 52 3.52 6.41 -2.06
C GLU A 52 2.26 6.85 -1.33
N PHE A 53 1.10 6.51 -1.89
CA PHE A 53 -0.21 6.78 -1.30
C PHE A 53 -1.05 5.52 -1.29
N TYR A 54 -1.85 5.34 -0.24
CA TYR A 54 -2.73 4.20 -0.06
C TYR A 54 -4.13 4.62 0.40
N GLU A 55 -5.10 3.75 0.19
CA GLU A 55 -6.45 3.84 0.72
C GLU A 55 -6.90 2.45 1.16
N VAL A 56 -7.48 2.35 2.34
CA VAL A 56 -7.98 1.08 2.89
C VAL A 56 -9.35 0.79 2.28
N LEU A 57 -9.50 -0.38 1.68
CA LEU A 57 -10.79 -0.88 1.22
C LEU A 57 -11.56 -1.42 2.43
N ALA A 58 -12.87 -1.14 2.46
CA ALA A 58 -13.79 -1.61 3.48
C ALA A 58 -14.02 -3.12 3.38
#